data_AF-A0A1I3Y9X2-F1
#
_entry.id   AF-A0A1I3Y9X2-F1
#
_cell.length_a   1.000
_cell.length_b   1.000
_cell.length_c   1.000
_cell.angle_alpha   90.00
_cell.angle_beta   90.00
_cell.angle_gamma   90.00
#
_symmetry.space_group_name_H-M   'P 1'
#
loop_
_entity.id
_entity.type
_entity.pdbx_description
1 polymer ?
#
loop_
_entity_poly.entity_id
_entity_poly.type
_entity_poly.pdbx_seq_one_letter_code
_entity_poly.pdbx_strand_id
1 'polypeptide(L)' 'MGKVELDIGIDPELLAQAKRLGISVAGMSETQLRLHLQKIDPAGAEERARRWTEENAEALKAYRERVEKRGVFGDDLRTW' A
#
# COMPACT_ATOMS: atom_id res chain seq x y z
N MET A 1 24.76 15.63 19.02
CA MET A 1 23.42 15.04 19.07
C MET A 1 23.29 14.16 17.83
N GLY A 2 23.48 12.85 17.98
CA GLY A 2 23.51 11.92 16.85
C GLY A 2 22.13 11.86 16.21
N LYS A 3 22.07 12.06 14.90
CA LYS A 3 20.85 11.92 14.11
C LYS A 3 20.45 10.44 14.23
N VAL A 4 19.44 10.13 15.03
CA VAL A 4 18.91 8.78 15.11
C VAL A 4 18.32 8.49 13.74
N GLU A 5 19.05 7.73 12.93
CA GLU A 5 18.52 7.10 11.74
C GLU A 5 17.49 6.10 12.24
N LEU A 6 16.24 6.56 12.35
CA LEU A 6 15.13 5.65 12.55
C LEU A 6 15.12 4.77 11.30
N ASP A 7 15.50 3.51 11.49
CA ASP A 7 15.15 2.42 10.58
C ASP A 7 13.64 2.20 10.71
N ILE A 8 12.89 3.21 10.28
CA ILE A 8 11.45 3.12 10.12
C ILE A 8 11.33 2.14 8.97
N GLY A 9 10.69 0.99 9.18
CA GLY A 9 10.39 0.00 8.13
C GLY A 9 9.44 0.53 7.06
N ILE A 10 9.69 1.74 6.56
CA ILE A 10 9.00 2.43 5.49
C ILE A 10 9.44 1.75 4.21
N ASP A 11 8.45 1.41 3.39
CA ASP A 11 8.63 0.93 2.05
C ASP A 11 9.66 1.81 1.26
N PRO A 12 10.76 1.23 0.77
CA PRO A 12 11.80 1.98 0.06
C PRO A 12 11.27 2.67 -1.21
N GLU A 13 10.20 2.16 -1.82
CA GLU A 13 9.56 2.79 -2.97
C GLU A 13 8.90 4.13 -2.58
N LEU A 14 8.29 4.22 -1.39
CA LEU A 14 7.72 5.47 -0.87
C LEU A 14 8.80 6.52 -0.60
N LEU A 15 9.95 6.10 -0.06
CA LEU A 15 11.09 7.00 0.15
C LEU A 15 11.67 7.51 -1.17
N ALA A 16 11.78 6.64 -2.18
CA ALA A 16 12.23 7.02 -3.51
C ALA A 16 11.26 8.00 -4.18
N GLN A 17 9.95 7.77 -4.06
CA GLN A 17 8.93 8.69 -4.58
C GLN A 17 8.99 10.05 -3.88
N ALA A 18 9.08 10.07 -2.55
CA ALA A 18 9.20 11.29 -1.77
C ALA A 18 10.44 12.10 -2.15
N LYS A 19 11.58 11.42 -2.34
CA LYS A 19 12.83 12.03 -2.79
C LYS A 19 12.70 12.67 -4.18
N ARG A 20 12.06 11.99 -5.13
CA ARG A 20 11.81 12.53 -6.49
C ARG A 20 10.92 13.78 -6.46
N LEU A 21 9.96 13.82 -5.55
CA LEU A 21 9.01 14.92 -5.39
C LEU A 21 9.51 16.02 -4.44
N GLY A 22 10.71 15.87 -3.84
CA GLY A 22 11.29 16.85 -2.92
C GLY A 22 10.55 16.95 -1.57
N ILE A 23 9.82 15.91 -1.18
CA ILE A 23 9.02 15.91 0.05
C ILE A 23 9.88 15.49 1.24
N SER A 24 9.80 16.27 2.32
CA SER A 24 10.42 15.89 3.58
C SER A 24 9.65 14.74 4.23
N VAL A 25 10.35 13.64 4.49
CA VAL A 25 9.83 12.48 5.24
C VAL A 25 10.06 12.59 6.75
N ALA A 26 10.77 13.64 7.20
CA ALA A 26 11.13 13.80 8.60
C ALA A 26 9.89 13.95 9.49
N GLY A 27 9.77 13.08 10.49
CA GLY A 27 8.62 13.06 11.40
C GLY A 27 7.34 12.44 10.82
N MET A 28 7.38 11.86 9.62
CA MET A 28 6.27 11.10 9.06
C MET A 28 6.39 9.61 9.37
N SER A 29 5.29 8.99 9.82
CA SER A 29 5.13 7.53 9.74
C SER A 29 4.92 7.09 8.29
N GLU A 30 5.11 5.80 8.02
CA GLU A 30 4.86 5.23 6.69
C GLU A 30 3.43 5.50 6.20
N THR A 31 2.44 5.29 7.06
CA THR A 31 1.02 5.53 6.72
C THR A 31 0.79 6.99 6.34
N GLN A 32 1.37 7.93 7.10
CA GLN A 32 1.26 9.36 6.78
C GLN A 32 1.94 9.68 5.45
N LEU A 33 3.14 9.15 5.20
CA LEU A 33 3.87 9.36 3.96
C LEU A 33 3.08 8.81 2.75
N ARG A 34 2.54 7.59 2.89
CA ARG A 34 1.73 6.94 1.86
C ARG A 34 0.47 7.75 1.52
N LEU A 35 -0.28 8.19 2.53
CA LEU A 35 -1.47 9.02 2.34
C LEU A 35 -1.12 10.39 1.74
N HIS A 36 0.01 10.96 2.11
CA HIS A 36 0.46 12.23 1.55
C HIS A 36 0.83 12.07 0.06
N LEU A 37 1.61 11.03 -0.28
CA LEU A 37 1.99 10.70 -1.66
C LEU A 37 0.79 10.39 -2.54
N GLN A 38 -0.24 9.70 -2.02
CA GLN A 38 -1.49 9.45 -2.75
C GLN A 38 -2.23 10.74 -3.14
N LYS A 39 -2.16 11.78 -2.30
CA LYS A 39 -2.85 13.05 -2.55
C LYS A 39 -2.14 13.92 -3.59
N ILE A 40 -0.81 13.91 -3.59
CA ILE A 40 0.02 14.82 -4.39
C ILE A 40 0.52 14.18 -5.70
N ASP A 41 0.62 12.86 -5.74
CA ASP A 41 1.00 12.08 -6.93
C ASP A 41 0.04 10.89 -7.09
N PRO A 42 -1.22 11.16 -7.50
CA PRO A 42 -2.23 10.12 -7.70
C PRO A 42 -1.81 9.14 -8.82
N ALA A 43 -1.16 9.63 -9.88
CA ALA A 43 -0.67 8.79 -10.96
C ALA A 43 0.39 7.79 -10.48
N GLY A 44 1.33 8.22 -9.64
CA GLY A 44 2.29 7.32 -9.01
C GLY A 44 1.62 6.29 -8.09
N ALA A 45 0.54 6.66 -7.41
CA ALA A 45 -0.22 5.72 -6.58
C ALA A 45 -0.99 4.69 -7.41
N GLU A 46 -1.61 5.11 -8.52
CA GLU A 46 -2.30 4.23 -9.47
C GLU A 46 -1.34 3.24 -10.12
N GLU A 47 -0.15 3.69 -10.52
CA GLU A 47 0.89 2.83 -11.11
C GLU A 47 1.30 1.71 -10.15
N ARG A 48 1.54 2.05 -8.87
CA ARG A 48 1.85 1.05 -7.84
C ARG A 48 0.70 0.08 -7.61
N ALA A 49 -0.54 0.57 -7.59
CA ALA A 49 -1.72 -0.28 -7.44
C ALA A 49 -1.87 -1.24 -8.63
N ARG A 50 -1.59 -0.78 -9.86
CA ARG A 50 -1.58 -1.63 -11.06
C ARG A 50 -0.52 -2.71 -10.94
N ARG A 51 0.73 -2.32 -10.64
CA ARG A 51 1.84 -3.27 -10.50
C ARG A 51 1.57 -4.31 -9.40
N TRP A 52 1.09 -3.88 -8.24
CA TRP A 52 0.72 -4.80 -7.16
C TRP A 52 -0.36 -5.78 -7.61
N THR A 53 -1.34 -5.32 -8.38
CA THR A 53 -2.41 -6.17 -8.94
C THR A 53 -1.84 -7.20 -9.92
N GLU A 54 -0.89 -6.80 -10.77
CA GLU A 54 -0.21 -7.70 -11.70
C GLU A 54 0.63 -8.75 -10.96
N GLU A 55 1.44 -8.31 -9.98
CA GLU A 55 2.28 -9.18 -9.16
C GLU A 55 1.46 -10.18 -8.31
N ASN A 56 0.23 -9.82 -7.94
CA ASN A 56 -0.66 -10.64 -7.12
C ASN A 56 -1.81 -11.27 -7.93
N ALA A 57 -1.75 -11.25 -9.26
CA ALA A 57 -2.86 -11.68 -10.12
C ALA A 57 -3.30 -13.13 -9.86
N GLU A 58 -2.35 -14.05 -9.67
CA GLU A 58 -2.65 -15.46 -9.36
C GLU A 58 -3.31 -15.62 -7.98
N ALA A 59 -2.78 -14.95 -6.96
CA ALA A 59 -3.34 -14.98 -5.61
C ALA A 59 -4.76 -14.40 -5.59
N LEU A 60 -4.98 -13.29 -6.31
CA LEU A 60 -6.31 -12.69 -6.49
C LEU A 60 -7.26 -13.64 -7.21
N LYS A 61 -6.79 -14.34 -8.26
CA LYS A 61 -7.59 -15.35 -8.96
C LYS A 61 -7.99 -16.50 -8.03
N ALA A 62 -7.03 -17.09 -7.32
CA ALA A 62 -7.29 -18.17 -6.37
C ALA A 62 -8.27 -17.75 -5.26
N TYR A 63 -8.15 -16.52 -4.77
CA TYR A 63 -9.08 -15.96 -3.80
C TYR A 63 -10.49 -15.78 -4.37
N ARG A 64 -10.63 -15.24 -5.59
CA ARG A 64 -11.92 -15.10 -6.27
C ARG A 64 -12.59 -16.46 -6.46
N GLU A 65 -11.86 -17.46 -6.95
CA GLU A 65 -12.40 -18.82 -7.11
C GLU A 65 -12.85 -19.43 -5.78
N ARG A 66 -12.12 -19.18 -4.69
CA ARG A 66 -12.54 -19.60 -3.34
C ARG A 66 -13.84 -18.92 -2.93
N VAL A 67 -13.96 -17.62 -3.15
CA VAL A 67 -15.15 -16.85 -2.81
C VAL A 67 -16.35 -17.30 -3.63
N GLU A 68 -16.19 -17.55 -4.94
CA GLU A 68 -17.26 -18.08 -5.79
C GLU A 68 -17.73 -19.47 -5.31
N LYS A 69 -16.81 -20.34 -4.90
CA LYS A 69 -17.13 -21.71 -4.47
C LYS A 69 -17.67 -21.79 -3.04
N ARG A 70 -17.24 -20.90 -2.15
CA ARG A 70 -17.45 -21.03 -0.69
C ARG A 70 -18.10 -19.81 -0.04
N GLY A 71 -18.48 -18.81 -0.83
CA GLY A 71 -18.91 -17.51 -0.33
C GLY A 71 -17.76 -16.70 0.26
N VAL A 72 -18.09 -15.46 0.64
CA VAL A 72 -17.18 -14.59 1.40
C VAL A 72 -17.03 -15.13 2.81
N PHE A 73 -15.86 -14.94 3.42
CA PHE A 73 -15.67 -15.31 4.82
C PHE A 73 -16.64 -14.55 5.75
N GLY A 74 -17.35 -15.27 6.61
CA GLY A 74 -18.28 -14.69 7.59
C GLY A 74 -19.62 -14.23 7.00
N ASP A 75 -19.89 -14.53 5.73
CA ASP A 75 -21.19 -14.24 5.10
C ASP A 75 -22.33 -15.03 5.79
N ASP A 76 -22.02 -16.23 6.27
CA ASP A 76 -22.87 -17.08 7.09
C ASP A 76 -23.18 -16.51 8.48
N LEU A 77 -22.38 -15.55 8.96
CA LEU A 77 -22.56 -14.87 10.25
C LEU A 77 -23.20 -13.49 10.10
N ARG A 78 -23.46 -13.04 8.86
CA ARG A 78 -24.01 -11.72 8.58
C ARG A 78 -25.52 -11.73 8.79
N THR A 79 -26.00 -10.91 9.72
CA THR A 79 -27.43 -10.86 10.11
C THR A 79 -28.19 -9.65 9.56
N TRP A 80 -27.53 -8.78 8.78
CA TRP A 80 -28.05 -7.49 8.30
C TRP A 80 -27.33 -7.05 7.02
#